data_AF-A0A2I1HH74-F1
#
_entry.id   AF-A0A2I1HH74-F1
#
_cell.length_a   1.000
_cell.length_b   1.000
_cell.length_c   1.000
_cell.angle_alpha   90.00
_cell.angle_beta   90.00
_cell.angle_gamma   90.00
#
_symmetry.space_group_name_H-M   'P 1'
#
loop_
_entity.id
_entity.type
_entity.pdbx_description
1 polymer ?
#
loop_
_entity_poly.entity_id
_entity_poly.type
_entity_poly.pdbx_seq_one_letter_code
_entity_poly.pdbx_strand_id
1 'polypeptide(L)'
;MYYVVGYIATDPEKQLIIVAYRGTEPGSIRNYISDFVINHDLWRTALPVRALVHHGFLNAWNQIQPQVTDDLIKLVKEKPDFRIGFMGHSLGGALATFSALDLIEKVPELAKNEKVFLSTFGQPRVGDENFAKYVDDNLKSIRTIVRGDPIPRLPPSWPIPFIGKIDLR
;
A
#
# COMPACT_ATOMS: atom_id res chain seq x y z
N MET A 1 3.79 -17.58 -9.02
CA MET A 1 3.71 -17.41 -7.56
C MET A 1 4.61 -16.25 -7.19
N TYR A 2 4.10 -15.22 -6.51
CA TYR A 2 4.91 -14.05 -6.18
C TYR A 2 5.50 -14.24 -4.79
N TYR A 3 6.81 -14.05 -4.64
CA TYR A 3 7.44 -14.14 -3.33
C TYR A 3 7.25 -12.82 -2.59
N VAL A 4 6.35 -12.82 -1.61
CA VAL A 4 6.01 -11.63 -0.80
C VAL A 4 6.54 -11.84 0.61
N VAL A 5 7.24 -10.83 1.14
CA VAL A 5 7.75 -10.81 2.51
C VAL A 5 7.30 -9.53 3.19
N GLY A 6 6.71 -9.68 4.38
CA GLY A 6 6.36 -8.57 5.24
C GLY A 6 6.54 -8.91 6.71
N TYR A 7 6.56 -7.89 7.54
CA TYR A 7 6.70 -8.00 9.00
C TYR A 7 5.64 -7.13 9.67
N ILE A 8 5.05 -7.65 10.74
CA ILE A 8 4.24 -6.89 11.70
C ILE A 8 5.04 -6.85 13.00
N ALA A 9 5.33 -5.66 13.52
CA ALA A 9 6.04 -5.45 14.76
C ALA A 9 5.29 -4.48 15.66
N THR A 10 5.50 -4.58 16.96
CA THR A 10 5.01 -3.60 17.93
C THR A 10 6.17 -2.94 18.64
N ASP A 11 6.05 -1.63 18.84
CA ASP A 11 6.91 -0.82 19.70
C ASP A 11 6.01 -0.29 20.83
N PRO A 12 5.97 -0.96 22.00
CA PRO A 12 5.13 -0.55 23.11
C PRO A 12 5.48 0.81 23.70
N GLU A 13 6.76 1.18 23.72
CA GLU A 13 7.22 2.47 24.25
C GLU A 13 6.71 3.63 23.39
N LYS A 14 6.71 3.45 22.07
CA LYS A 14 6.20 4.45 21.12
C LYS A 14 4.71 4.31 20.82
N GLN A 15 4.04 3.33 21.44
CA GLN A 15 2.65 2.95 21.17
C GLN A 15 2.39 2.82 19.67
N LEU A 16 3.21 2.00 18.98
CA LEU A 16 3.22 1.91 17.53
C LEU A 16 3.16 0.45 17.06
N ILE A 17 2.26 0.18 16.13
CA ILE A 17 2.24 -1.02 15.29
C ILE A 17 2.93 -0.63 13.98
N ILE A 18 3.91 -1.43 13.57
CA ILE A 18 4.66 -1.25 12.33
C ILE A 18 4.33 -2.42 11.39
N VAL A 19 3.89 -2.09 10.19
CA VAL A 19 3.65 -3.05 9.11
C VAL A 19 4.57 -2.69 7.95
N ALA A 20 5.52 -3.57 7.64
CA ALA A 20 6.55 -3.31 6.65
C ALA A 20 6.57 -4.40 5.58
N TYR A 21 6.60 -4.01 4.30
CA TYR A 21 6.70 -4.92 3.16
C TYR A 21 8.00 -4.72 2.40
N ARG A 22 8.67 -5.84 2.11
CA ARG A 22 9.87 -5.85 1.26
C ARG A 22 9.46 -5.66 -0.20
N GLY A 23 10.25 -4.86 -0.92
CA GLY A 23 10.23 -4.84 -2.38
C GLY A 23 10.86 -6.10 -2.99
N THR A 24 10.92 -6.14 -4.32
CA THR A 24 11.62 -7.21 -5.05
C THR A 24 13.13 -7.00 -5.05
N GLU A 25 13.87 -8.02 -5.44
CA GLU A 25 15.30 -7.87 -5.70
C GLU A 25 15.55 -6.89 -6.86
N PRO A 26 16.59 -6.04 -6.79
CA PRO A 26 16.83 -4.98 -7.77
C PRO A 26 16.88 -5.47 -9.23
N GLY A 27 17.44 -6.66 -9.49
CA GLY A 27 17.51 -7.24 -10.84
C GLY A 27 16.15 -7.68 -11.41
N SER A 28 15.20 -8.00 -10.53
CA SER A 28 13.88 -8.52 -10.92
C SER A 28 12.81 -7.43 -10.97
N ILE A 29 13.08 -6.24 -10.43
CA ILE A 29 12.09 -5.15 -10.33
C ILE A 29 11.50 -4.76 -11.68
N ARG A 30 12.32 -4.75 -12.74
CA ARG A 30 11.87 -4.44 -14.11
C ARG A 30 11.02 -5.56 -14.66
N ASN A 31 11.38 -6.81 -14.41
CA ASN A 31 10.62 -7.98 -14.84
C ASN A 31 9.27 -8.03 -14.14
N TYR A 32 9.25 -7.84 -12.82
CA TYR A 32 8.00 -7.73 -12.08
C TYR A 32 7.16 -6.60 -12.63
N ILE A 33 7.69 -5.38 -12.73
CA ILE A 33 6.93 -4.24 -13.27
C ILE A 33 6.49 -4.47 -14.71
N SER A 34 7.27 -5.15 -15.56
CA SER A 34 6.90 -5.48 -16.94
C SER A 34 5.82 -6.56 -17.02
N ASP A 35 5.95 -7.63 -16.24
CA ASP A 35 4.99 -8.74 -16.10
C ASP A 35 3.67 -8.24 -15.53
N PHE A 36 3.77 -7.16 -14.76
CA PHE A 36 2.67 -6.44 -14.18
C PHE A 36 1.94 -5.56 -15.22
N VAL A 37 2.60 -5.03 -16.26
CA VAL A 37 1.94 -4.10 -17.19
C VAL A 37 0.78 -4.75 -17.95
N ILE A 38 -0.29 -3.97 -18.11
CA ILE A 38 -1.46 -4.10 -19.00
C ILE A 38 -2.76 -4.45 -18.24
N ASN A 39 -2.73 -5.36 -17.26
CA ASN A 39 -3.96 -5.85 -16.62
C ASN A 39 -4.34 -5.06 -15.36
N HIS A 40 -5.64 -4.80 -15.23
CA HIS A 40 -6.22 -4.06 -14.11
C HIS A 40 -7.42 -4.82 -13.56
N ASP A 41 -7.57 -4.77 -12.25
CA ASP A 41 -8.73 -5.29 -11.54
C ASP A 41 -9.48 -4.17 -10.85
N LEU A 42 -10.75 -4.40 -10.54
CA LEU A 42 -11.47 -3.53 -9.64
C LEU A 42 -10.93 -3.70 -8.22
N TRP A 43 -10.56 -2.59 -7.59
CA TRP A 43 -10.42 -2.55 -6.14
C TRP A 43 -11.80 -2.65 -5.51
N ARG A 44 -12.18 -3.87 -5.12
CA ARG A 44 -13.44 -4.28 -4.47
C ARG A 44 -14.71 -3.65 -5.08
N THR A 45 -15.63 -4.50 -5.52
CA THR A 45 -16.88 -4.08 -6.18
C THR A 45 -17.87 -3.27 -5.32
N ALA A 46 -17.59 -3.09 -4.02
CA ALA A 46 -18.50 -2.45 -3.05
C ALA A 46 -18.22 -0.95 -2.79
N LEU A 47 -17.17 -0.37 -3.37
CA LEU A 47 -16.96 1.08 -3.26
C LEU A 47 -17.99 1.86 -4.10
N PRO A 48 -18.46 3.03 -3.63
CA PRO A 48 -19.38 3.88 -4.40
C PRO A 48 -18.78 4.38 -5.72
N VAL A 49 -17.46 4.27 -5.89
CA VAL A 49 -16.72 4.64 -7.09
C VAL A 49 -15.92 3.43 -7.58
N ARG A 50 -16.00 3.13 -8.88
CA ARG A 50 -15.17 2.12 -9.53
C ARG A 50 -13.72 2.60 -9.56
N ALA A 51 -12.89 2.02 -8.71
CA ALA A 51 -11.46 2.24 -8.66
C ALA A 51 -10.73 1.05 -9.30
N LEU A 52 -9.89 1.30 -10.29
CA LEU A 52 -9.04 0.28 -10.90
C LEU A 52 -7.68 0.25 -10.22
N VAL A 53 -7.18 -0.94 -9.98
CA VAL A 53 -5.83 -1.18 -9.45
C VAL A 53 -5.08 -2.12 -10.33
N HIS A 54 -3.77 -2.03 -10.23
CA HIS A 54 -2.86 -2.86 -10.95
C HIS A 54 -3.03 -4.36 -10.57
N HIS A 55 -3.41 -5.21 -11.54
CA HIS A 55 -3.71 -6.65 -11.33
C HIS A 55 -2.58 -7.39 -10.62
N GLY A 56 -1.36 -7.20 -11.10
CA GLY A 56 -0.15 -7.81 -10.54
C GLY A 56 0.08 -7.54 -9.04
N PHE A 57 0.02 -6.27 -8.65
CA PHE A 57 0.16 -5.87 -7.25
C PHE A 57 -1.00 -6.40 -6.40
N LEU A 58 -2.23 -6.37 -6.92
CA LEU A 58 -3.40 -6.90 -6.20
C LEU A 58 -3.27 -8.41 -5.97
N ASN A 59 -2.84 -9.17 -6.97
CA ASN A 59 -2.59 -10.61 -6.83
C ASN A 59 -1.47 -10.93 -5.85
N ALA A 60 -0.42 -10.10 -5.80
CA ALA A 60 0.63 -10.24 -4.80
C ALA A 60 0.09 -10.00 -3.38
N TRP A 61 -0.76 -8.98 -3.21
CA TRP A 61 -1.43 -8.71 -1.94
C TRP A 61 -2.38 -9.84 -1.51
N ASN A 62 -3.24 -10.30 -2.42
CA ASN A 62 -4.24 -11.35 -2.14
C ASN A 62 -3.63 -12.67 -1.65
N GLN A 63 -2.37 -12.96 -1.97
CA GLN A 63 -1.66 -14.14 -1.47
C GLN A 63 -1.41 -14.10 0.05
N ILE A 64 -1.25 -12.92 0.63
CA ILE A 64 -0.94 -12.73 2.06
C ILE A 64 -2.05 -12.04 2.84
N GLN A 65 -3.04 -11.46 2.14
CA GLN A 65 -4.09 -10.64 2.73
C GLN A 65 -4.80 -11.32 3.91
N PRO A 66 -5.35 -12.56 3.81
CA PRO A 66 -6.18 -13.10 4.89
C PRO A 66 -5.42 -13.15 6.22
N GLN A 67 -4.18 -13.64 6.20
CA GLN A 67 -3.34 -13.74 7.39
C GLN A 67 -3.01 -12.36 7.96
N VAL A 68 -2.52 -11.44 7.11
CA VAL A 68 -2.13 -10.10 7.57
C VAL A 68 -3.32 -9.35 8.15
N THR A 69 -4.46 -9.42 7.51
CA THR A 69 -5.66 -8.68 7.92
C THR A 69 -6.21 -9.21 9.24
N ASP A 70 -6.25 -10.53 9.44
CA ASP A 70 -6.66 -11.13 10.70
C ASP A 70 -5.71 -10.75 11.85
N ASP A 71 -4.40 -10.82 11.61
CA ASP A 71 -3.37 -10.44 12.59
C ASP A 71 -3.48 -8.96 12.97
N LEU A 72 -3.67 -8.06 11.99
CA LEU A 72 -3.81 -6.63 12.25
C LEU A 72 -5.11 -6.31 13.00
N ILE A 73 -6.25 -6.89 12.62
CA ILE A 73 -7.52 -6.67 13.33
C ILE A 73 -7.40 -7.11 14.79
N LYS A 74 -6.76 -8.27 15.04
CA LYS A 74 -6.49 -8.73 16.40
C LYS A 74 -5.63 -7.74 17.16
N LEU A 75 -4.53 -7.30 16.56
CA LEU A 75 -3.57 -6.41 17.22
C LEU A 75 -4.15 -5.03 17.53
N VAL A 76 -4.99 -4.48 16.65
CA VAL A 76 -5.72 -3.23 16.87
C VAL A 76 -6.68 -3.35 18.05
N LYS A 77 -7.38 -4.48 18.18
CA LYS A 77 -8.27 -4.74 19.32
C LYS A 77 -7.50 -4.87 20.64
N GLU A 78 -6.33 -5.49 20.61
CA GLU A 78 -5.46 -5.63 21.78
C GLU A 78 -4.77 -4.31 22.18
N LYS A 79 -4.56 -3.42 21.20
CA LYS A 79 -3.79 -2.18 21.34
C LYS A 79 -4.56 -0.97 20.76
N PRO A 80 -5.75 -0.64 21.26
CA PRO A 80 -6.64 0.38 20.64
C PRO A 80 -6.03 1.80 20.61
N ASP A 81 -5.08 2.07 21.50
CA ASP A 81 -4.41 3.37 21.59
C ASP A 81 -3.16 3.49 20.71
N PHE A 82 -2.71 2.39 20.09
CA PHE A 82 -1.49 2.40 19.30
C PHE A 82 -1.75 3.04 17.94
N ARG A 83 -0.75 3.77 17.44
CA ARG A 83 -0.69 4.21 16.05
C ARG A 83 -0.30 3.02 15.17
N ILE A 84 -0.60 3.10 13.88
CA ILE A 84 -0.37 2.04 12.91
C ILE A 84 0.33 2.65 11.69
N GLY A 85 1.58 2.26 11.50
CA GLY A 85 2.39 2.70 10.37
C GLY A 85 2.53 1.61 9.33
N PHE A 86 2.10 1.90 8.11
CA PHE A 86 2.31 1.06 6.94
C PHE A 86 3.47 1.59 6.12
N MET A 87 4.41 0.72 5.75
CA MET A 87 5.55 1.14 4.95
C MET A 87 6.07 0.07 4.00
N GLY A 88 6.74 0.53 2.95
CA GLY A 88 7.40 -0.35 2.01
C GLY A 88 8.16 0.39 0.92
N HIS A 89 9.16 -0.30 0.37
CA HIS A 89 9.97 0.17 -0.75
C HIS A 89 9.55 -0.52 -2.04
N SER A 90 9.48 0.22 -3.16
CA SER A 90 9.14 -0.31 -4.47
C SER A 90 7.80 -1.10 -4.45
N LEU A 91 7.78 -2.37 -4.86
CA LEU A 91 6.60 -3.26 -4.77
C LEU A 91 6.02 -3.27 -3.36
N GLY A 92 6.87 -3.25 -2.32
CA GLY A 92 6.43 -3.20 -0.94
C GLY A 92 5.60 -1.96 -0.63
N GLY A 93 5.84 -0.84 -1.32
CA GLY A 93 5.00 0.36 -1.19
C GLY A 93 3.59 0.14 -1.74
N ALA A 94 3.42 -0.62 -2.82
CA ALA A 94 2.10 -0.97 -3.34
C ALA A 94 1.34 -1.89 -2.35
N LEU A 95 2.03 -2.90 -1.82
CA LEU A 95 1.48 -3.81 -0.81
C LEU A 95 1.10 -3.07 0.48
N ALA A 96 1.94 -2.13 0.94
CA ALA A 96 1.65 -1.28 2.10
C ALA A 96 0.38 -0.46 1.91
N THR A 97 0.11 0.01 0.69
CA THR A 97 -1.10 0.78 0.37
C THR A 97 -2.35 -0.09 0.44
N PHE A 98 -2.30 -1.28 -0.17
CA PHE A 98 -3.43 -2.21 -0.09
C PHE A 98 -3.70 -2.70 1.33
N SER A 99 -2.65 -2.96 2.10
CA SER A 99 -2.80 -3.38 3.50
C SER A 99 -3.43 -2.30 4.38
N ALA A 100 -2.99 -1.04 4.22
CA ALA A 100 -3.57 0.08 4.95
C ALA A 100 -5.06 0.27 4.61
N LEU A 101 -5.42 0.21 3.32
CA LEU A 101 -6.80 0.29 2.88
C LEU A 101 -7.65 -0.87 3.38
N ASP A 102 -7.16 -2.11 3.27
CA ASP A 102 -7.91 -3.28 3.73
C ASP A 102 -8.18 -3.22 5.23
N LEU A 103 -7.22 -2.74 6.04
CA LEU A 103 -7.44 -2.56 7.47
C LEU A 103 -8.57 -1.55 7.75
N ILE A 104 -8.54 -0.36 7.15
CA ILE A 104 -9.56 0.65 7.40
C ILE A 104 -10.93 0.26 6.83
N GLU A 105 -10.98 -0.56 5.78
CA GLU A 105 -12.25 -1.08 5.25
C GLU A 105 -12.87 -2.14 6.18
N LYS A 106 -12.04 -2.91 6.90
CA LYS A 106 -12.47 -3.89 7.90
C LYS A 106 -12.73 -3.27 9.27
N VAL A 107 -12.12 -2.13 9.54
CA VAL A 107 -12.17 -1.39 10.81
C VAL A 107 -12.48 0.09 10.49
N PRO A 108 -13.73 0.41 10.08
CA PRO A 108 -14.08 1.73 9.53
C PRO A 108 -13.80 2.93 10.44
N GLU A 109 -13.73 2.72 11.76
CA GLU A 109 -13.34 3.74 12.74
C GLU A 109 -11.89 4.23 12.59
N LEU A 110 -11.06 3.49 11.86
CA LEU A 110 -9.69 3.87 11.52
C LEU A 110 -9.59 4.68 10.22
N ALA A 111 -10.64 4.74 9.40
CA ALA A 111 -10.64 5.59 8.21
C ALA A 111 -10.57 7.08 8.62
N LYS A 112 -9.73 7.86 7.93
CA LYS A 112 -9.47 9.30 8.22
C LYS A 112 -8.90 9.56 9.62
N ASN A 113 -8.45 8.51 10.31
CA ASN A 113 -7.92 8.61 11.65
C ASN A 113 -6.40 8.88 11.60
N GLU A 114 -5.94 9.90 12.33
CA GLU A 114 -4.51 10.27 12.42
C GLU A 114 -3.64 9.16 13.03
N LYS A 115 -4.24 8.14 13.67
CA LYS A 115 -3.54 6.95 14.15
C LYS A 115 -2.98 6.10 13.02
N VAL A 116 -3.57 6.13 11.81
CA VAL A 116 -3.13 5.33 10.67
C VAL A 116 -2.36 6.19 9.68
N PHE A 117 -1.14 5.78 9.35
CA PHE A 117 -0.32 6.49 8.37
C PHE A 117 0.38 5.52 7.42
N LEU A 118 0.58 5.98 6.19
CA LEU A 118 1.23 5.26 5.11
C LEU A 118 2.48 6.02 4.67
N SER A 119 3.65 5.38 4.72
CA SER A 119 4.92 5.97 4.29
C SER A 119 5.61 5.04 3.30
N THR A 120 5.70 5.45 2.04
CA THR A 120 6.25 4.62 0.96
C THR A 120 7.49 5.24 0.34
N PHE A 121 8.37 4.39 -0.21
CA PHE A 121 9.65 4.79 -0.78
C PHE A 121 9.81 4.19 -2.18
N GLY A 122 9.99 5.01 -3.21
CA GLY A 122 10.14 4.49 -4.58
C GLY A 122 8.94 3.67 -5.06
N GLN A 123 7.75 3.89 -4.48
CA GLN A 123 6.53 3.17 -4.81
C GLN A 123 6.19 3.37 -6.29
N PRO A 124 5.78 2.34 -7.05
CA PRO A 124 5.19 2.52 -8.38
C PRO A 124 3.78 3.14 -8.30
N ARG A 125 3.16 3.42 -9.44
CA ARG A 125 1.75 3.81 -9.54
C ARG A 125 0.86 2.57 -9.32
N VAL A 126 -0.08 2.64 -8.39
CA VAL A 126 -0.80 1.45 -7.88
C VAL A 126 -2.20 1.26 -8.48
N GLY A 127 -2.92 2.35 -8.74
CA GLY A 127 -4.28 2.32 -9.29
C GLY A 127 -4.64 3.65 -9.94
N ASP A 128 -5.82 3.74 -10.53
CA ASP A 128 -6.30 4.93 -11.25
C ASP A 128 -6.55 6.15 -10.34
N GLU A 129 -7.06 7.23 -10.93
CA GLU A 129 -7.36 8.46 -10.20
C GLU A 129 -8.40 8.28 -9.10
N ASN A 130 -9.40 7.42 -9.32
CA ASN A 130 -10.40 7.10 -8.30
C ASN A 130 -9.75 6.37 -7.12
N PHE A 131 -8.86 5.41 -7.39
CA PHE A 131 -8.11 4.71 -6.35
C PHE A 131 -7.21 5.65 -5.56
N ALA A 132 -6.44 6.51 -6.25
CA ALA A 132 -5.55 7.46 -5.60
C ALA A 132 -6.32 8.45 -4.72
N LYS A 133 -7.43 8.99 -5.24
CA LYS A 133 -8.32 9.85 -4.47
C LYS A 133 -8.87 9.13 -3.24
N TYR A 134 -9.29 7.87 -3.39
CA TYR A 134 -9.79 7.08 -2.27
C TYR A 134 -8.73 6.88 -1.17
N VAL A 135 -7.46 6.66 -1.55
CA VAL A 135 -6.37 6.61 -0.58
C VAL A 135 -6.19 7.96 0.12
N ASP A 136 -6.08 9.05 -0.64
CA ASP A 136 -5.83 10.39 -0.07
C ASP A 136 -6.98 10.89 0.80
N ASP A 137 -8.22 10.51 0.49
CA ASP A 137 -9.40 10.86 1.27
C ASP A 137 -9.46 10.11 2.62
N ASN A 138 -8.81 8.95 2.76
CA ASN A 138 -8.98 8.07 3.91
C ASN A 138 -7.70 7.79 4.71
N LEU A 139 -6.52 8.02 4.14
CA LEU A 139 -5.23 7.72 4.77
C LEU A 139 -4.32 8.93 4.75
N LYS A 140 -3.55 9.10 5.82
CA LYS A 140 -2.42 10.02 5.84
C LYS A 140 -1.23 9.38 5.11
N SER A 141 -1.05 9.73 3.85
CA SER A 141 -0.06 9.12 2.96
C SER A 141 1.10 10.07 2.62
N ILE A 142 2.32 9.57 2.76
CA ILE A 142 3.56 10.21 2.27
C ILE A 142 4.23 9.24 1.30
N ARG A 143 4.62 9.77 0.14
CA ARG A 143 5.37 9.05 -0.87
C ARG A 143 6.70 9.74 -1.12
N THR A 144 7.78 9.07 -0.70
CA THR A 144 9.14 9.55 -0.89
C THR A 144 9.68 9.07 -2.23
N ILE A 145 10.17 10.01 -3.05
CA ILE A 145 10.72 9.73 -4.38
C ILE A 145 12.15 10.27 -4.44
N VAL A 146 13.09 9.41 -4.85
CA VAL A 146 14.48 9.80 -5.10
C VAL A 146 14.63 10.32 -6.52
N ARG A 147 15.35 11.43 -6.69
CA ARG A 147 15.63 11.99 -8.03
C ARG A 147 16.33 10.95 -8.91
N GLY A 148 15.79 10.74 -10.12
CA GLY A 148 16.34 9.80 -11.09
C GLY A 148 15.82 8.37 -10.96
N ASP A 149 15.03 8.06 -9.92
CA ASP A 149 14.34 6.78 -9.81
C ASP A 149 13.21 6.68 -10.86
N PRO A 150 13.24 5.71 -11.79
CA PRO A 150 12.19 5.52 -12.77
C PRO A 150 10.95 4.83 -12.19
N ILE A 151 11.07 4.11 -11.07
CA ILE A 151 10.02 3.24 -10.54
C ILE A 151 8.73 4.01 -10.24
N PRO A 152 8.76 5.21 -9.61
CA PRO A 152 7.55 5.96 -9.33
C PRO A 152 6.77 6.43 -10.56
N ARG A 153 7.39 6.40 -11.73
CA ARG A 153 6.76 6.79 -13.01
C ARG A 153 6.12 5.61 -13.74
N LEU A 154 6.24 4.39 -13.21
CA LEU A 154 5.70 3.19 -13.83
C LEU A 154 4.42 2.73 -13.11
N PRO A 155 3.45 2.17 -13.85
CA PRO A 155 3.39 2.06 -15.33
C PRO A 155 3.17 3.41 -16.05
N PRO A 156 3.68 3.59 -17.30
CA PRO A 156 3.68 4.87 -18.00
C PRO A 156 2.43 5.16 -18.85
N SER A 157 1.62 4.15 -19.21
CA SER A 157 0.59 4.24 -20.26
C SER A 157 -0.82 4.63 -19.79
N TRP A 158 -0.96 5.29 -18.64
CA TRP A 158 -2.26 5.75 -18.13
C TRP A 158 -2.13 7.05 -17.32
N PRO A 159 -3.13 7.95 -17.29
CA PRO A 159 -3.20 9.05 -16.33
C PRO A 159 -3.47 8.50 -14.92
N ILE A 160 -2.51 7.78 -14.34
CA ILE A 160 -2.54 7.39 -12.95
C ILE A 160 -1.88 8.52 -12.14
N PRO A 161 -2.62 9.20 -11.24
CA PRO A 161 -2.04 10.18 -10.36
C PRO A 161 -1.20 9.51 -9.27
N PHE A 162 -0.36 10.32 -8.62
CA PHE A 162 0.41 9.87 -7.47
C PHE A 162 -0.50 9.73 -6.26
N ILE A 163 -0.22 8.72 -5.44
CA ILE A 163 -0.86 8.55 -4.13
C ILE A 163 -0.05 9.32 -3.11
N GLY A 164 -0.72 10.16 -2.32
CA GLY A 164 -0.16 10.94 -1.23
C GLY A 164 0.67 12.15 -1.65
N LYS A 165 1.14 12.88 -0.62
CA LYS A 165 2.04 14.02 -0.82
C LYS A 165 3.42 13.52 -1.24
N ILE A 166 3.97 14.08 -2.31
CA ILE A 166 5.32 13.76 -2.79
C ILE A 166 6.35 14.53 -1.94
N ASP A 167 7.20 13.78 -1.23
CA ASP A 167 8.42 14.32 -0.61
C ASP A 167 9.60 14.10 -1.58
N LEU A 168 10.12 15.20 -2.13
CA LEU A 168 11.31 15.18 -3.00
C LEU A 168 12.54 15.39 -2.13
N ARG A 169 13.37 14.36 -2.00
CA ARG A 169 14.69 14.45 -1.36
C ARG A 169 15.82 14.36 -2.38
#